data_AF-A0A2V8LU60-F1
#
_entry.id   AF-A0A2V8LU60-F1
#
_cell.length_a   1.000
_cell.length_b   1.000
_cell.length_c   1.000
_cell.angle_alpha   90.00
_cell.angle_beta   90.00
_cell.angle_gamma   90.00
#
_symmetry.space_group_name_H-M   'P 1'
#
loop_
_entity.id
_entity.type
_entity.pdbx_description
1 polymer ?
#
loop_
_entity_poly.entity_id
_entity_poly.type
_entity_poly.pdbx_seq_one_letter_code
_entity_poly.pdbx_strand_id
1 'polypeptide(L)'
;MLACLATPSQNCAQWHLRRGNIMKSFIGSTFLKSIFLGLLALVMFGATQKAARADEVTIAGSTTGTVTAVPQLTFAGNASFTGTTALGIGSLSGANSLGSFFLSTAPTQALSGTFTLNITFTSPTGIIGGQGATYTATIVGSVSPNIDQGGVNIHFISPTQSFTFSNASGSGTFSLTVADLFVETGRSAPITAGITGNQSPIPEPTTLLLLGTGLTGVATKLRQRSRTRKENR
;
A
#
# COMPACT_ATOMS: atom_id res chain seq x y z
N MET A 1 92.57 -52.64 -11.57
CA MET A 1 92.81 -54.02 -12.05
C MET A 1 92.50 -54.94 -10.88
N LEU A 2 91.48 -55.82 -11.04
CA LEU A 2 90.92 -56.84 -10.12
C LEU A 2 90.30 -56.32 -8.79
N ALA A 3 89.01 -56.42 -8.48
CA ALA A 3 87.89 -57.34 -8.76
C ALA A 3 87.76 -58.58 -7.85
N CYS A 4 86.54 -58.68 -7.28
CA CYS A 4 85.75 -59.86 -6.90
C CYS A 4 86.14 -60.73 -5.69
N LEU A 5 85.17 -60.85 -4.77
CA LEU A 5 84.47 -62.06 -4.30
C LEU A 5 83.45 -61.59 -3.23
N ALA A 6 82.23 -62.08 -3.02
CA ALA A 6 81.18 -62.75 -3.77
C ALA A 6 79.97 -62.79 -2.79
N THR A 7 78.75 -62.59 -3.29
CA THR A 7 77.41 -62.73 -2.64
C THR A 7 77.10 -64.22 -2.33
N PRO A 8 75.88 -64.73 -1.95
CA PRO A 8 74.52 -64.14 -1.75
C PRO A 8 73.65 -64.76 -0.60
N SER A 9 72.42 -64.28 -0.38
CA SER A 9 71.16 -65.09 -0.36
C SER A 9 69.98 -64.32 0.28
N GLN A 10 68.94 -63.98 -0.50
CA GLN A 10 67.59 -64.58 -0.51
C GLN A 10 66.74 -64.20 0.72
N ASN A 11 65.62 -63.47 0.58
CA ASN A 11 64.40 -64.00 -0.01
C ASN A 11 63.52 -62.98 -0.71
N CYS A 12 62.96 -63.45 -1.81
CA CYS A 12 61.98 -62.83 -2.69
C CYS A 12 60.65 -63.58 -2.53
N ALA A 13 59.53 -62.85 -2.65
CA ALA A 13 58.16 -63.35 -2.86
C ALA A 13 57.49 -64.04 -1.65
N GLN A 14 56.19 -63.93 -1.37
CA GLN A 14 55.04 -63.91 -2.27
C GLN A 14 53.77 -63.29 -1.64
N TRP A 15 53.02 -62.56 -2.47
CA TRP A 15 51.56 -62.64 -2.71
C TRP A 15 50.55 -62.52 -1.54
N HIS A 16 49.69 -61.49 -1.56
CA HIS A 16 48.28 -61.58 -2.00
C HIS A 16 47.47 -60.31 -1.63
N LEU A 17 46.82 -59.73 -2.64
CA LEU A 17 45.49 -59.11 -2.62
C LEU A 17 45.14 -58.14 -1.48
N ARG A 18 45.19 -56.83 -1.77
CA ARG A 18 44.11 -55.92 -1.32
C ARG A 18 43.84 -54.83 -2.36
N ARG A 19 43.00 -55.24 -3.30
CA ARG A 19 42.15 -54.37 -4.12
C ARG A 19 41.12 -53.73 -3.17
N GLY A 20 41.00 -52.40 -3.18
CA GLY A 20 39.84 -51.73 -2.59
C GLY A 20 40.11 -50.34 -2.06
N ASN A 21 39.56 -49.35 -2.77
CA ASN A 21 39.05 -48.04 -2.29
C ASN A 21 40.03 -47.20 -1.45
N ILE A 22 40.40 -45.99 -1.85
CA ILE A 22 39.62 -44.77 -1.54
C ILE A 22 40.16 -43.68 -2.46
N MET A 23 39.55 -43.52 -3.64
CA MET A 23 39.74 -42.30 -4.44
C MET A 23 38.44 -41.99 -5.18
N LYS A 24 37.34 -41.97 -4.44
CA LYS A 24 36.07 -41.37 -4.88
C LYS A 24 35.42 -40.77 -3.64
N SER A 25 35.24 -39.45 -3.67
CA SER A 25 34.39 -38.64 -2.77
C SER A 25 35.14 -37.54 -2.00
N PHE A 26 35.74 -36.58 -2.70
CA PHE A 26 36.00 -35.26 -2.12
C PHE A 26 35.55 -34.07 -2.98
N ILE A 27 35.06 -34.33 -4.20
CA ILE A 27 34.54 -33.27 -5.10
C ILE A 27 33.01 -33.15 -5.02
N GLY A 28 32.32 -34.15 -4.44
CA GLY A 28 30.86 -34.15 -4.36
C GLY A 28 30.27 -33.36 -3.20
N SER A 29 30.95 -33.19 -2.06
CA SER A 29 30.29 -32.68 -0.84
C SER A 29 30.32 -31.17 -0.68
N THR A 30 31.26 -30.45 -1.29
CA THR A 30 31.39 -28.98 -1.20
C THR A 30 30.65 -28.24 -2.32
N PHE A 31 30.64 -28.80 -3.54
CA PHE A 31 29.85 -28.26 -4.65
C PHE A 31 28.34 -28.45 -4.46
N LEU A 32 27.89 -29.61 -3.95
CA LEU A 32 26.47 -29.80 -3.63
C LEU A 32 26.01 -28.89 -2.48
N LYS A 33 26.86 -28.62 -1.49
CA LYS A 33 26.54 -27.68 -0.39
C LYS A 33 26.41 -26.23 -0.85
N SER A 34 27.24 -25.80 -1.81
CA SER A 34 27.18 -24.43 -2.35
C SER A 34 25.97 -24.22 -3.25
N ILE A 35 25.58 -25.23 -4.03
CA ILE A 35 24.32 -25.21 -4.80
C ILE A 35 23.11 -25.16 -3.84
N PHE A 36 23.10 -25.97 -2.77
CA PHE A 36 22.03 -25.95 -1.78
C PHE A 36 21.92 -24.61 -1.04
N LEU A 37 23.05 -23.98 -0.68
CA LEU A 37 23.03 -22.63 -0.09
C LEU A 37 22.57 -21.56 -1.08
N GLY A 38 22.95 -21.66 -2.35
CA GLY A 38 22.49 -20.75 -3.40
C GLY A 38 20.99 -20.87 -3.65
N LEU A 39 20.47 -22.09 -3.66
CA LEU A 39 19.04 -22.36 -3.82
C LEU A 39 18.24 -21.92 -2.59
N LEU A 40 18.77 -22.15 -1.38
CA LEU A 40 18.19 -21.64 -0.13
C LEU A 40 18.17 -20.10 -0.12
N ALA A 41 19.24 -19.44 -0.57
CA ALA A 41 19.28 -17.99 -0.70
C ALA A 41 18.21 -17.49 -1.70
N LEU A 42 18.09 -18.13 -2.87
CA LEU A 42 17.11 -17.75 -3.89
C LEU A 42 15.66 -17.95 -3.41
N VAL A 43 15.38 -19.03 -2.67
CA VAL A 43 14.08 -19.28 -2.03
C VAL A 43 13.79 -18.25 -0.94
N MET A 44 14.80 -17.85 -0.14
CA MET A 44 14.65 -16.80 0.86
C MET A 44 14.38 -15.44 0.21
N PHE A 45 15.03 -15.08 -0.90
CA PHE A 45 14.76 -13.83 -1.63
C PHE A 45 13.38 -13.86 -2.31
N GLY A 46 12.96 -14.98 -2.89
CA GLY A 46 11.66 -15.14 -3.54
C GLY A 46 10.48 -15.12 -2.57
N ALA A 47 10.62 -15.73 -1.39
CA ALA A 47 9.58 -15.74 -0.35
C ALA A 47 9.47 -14.42 0.43
N THR A 48 10.46 -13.52 0.33
CA THR A 48 10.43 -12.19 0.95
C THR A 48 9.81 -11.09 0.09
N GLN A 49 9.31 -11.40 -1.11
CA GLN A 49 8.52 -10.45 -1.88
C GLN A 49 7.19 -10.21 -1.19
N LYS A 50 7.17 -9.31 -0.20
CA LYS A 50 5.94 -8.73 0.33
C LYS A 50 5.22 -8.10 -0.86
N ALA A 51 3.96 -8.49 -1.08
CA ALA A 51 3.10 -7.77 -2.00
C ALA A 51 3.17 -6.29 -1.63
N ALA A 52 3.58 -5.43 -2.56
CA ALA A 52 3.55 -3.99 -2.37
C ALA A 52 2.09 -3.61 -2.14
N ARG A 53 1.71 -3.43 -0.87
CA ARG A 53 0.39 -2.93 -0.53
C ARG A 53 0.38 -1.47 -0.94
N ALA A 54 -0.66 -1.05 -1.67
CA ALA A 54 -0.92 0.37 -1.87
C ALA A 54 -1.00 1.01 -0.49
N ASP A 55 -0.17 2.02 -0.26
CA ASP A 55 -0.14 2.72 1.01
C ASP A 55 -1.46 3.48 1.20
N GLU A 56 -1.91 3.54 2.45
CA GLU A 56 -3.25 4.04 2.77
C GLU A 56 -3.28 5.57 2.72
N VAL A 57 -4.20 6.13 1.96
CA VAL A 57 -4.41 7.58 1.89
C VAL A 57 -5.51 7.97 2.87
N THR A 58 -5.20 8.89 3.77
CA THR A 58 -6.19 9.53 4.65
C THR A 58 -6.58 10.89 4.12
N ILE A 59 -7.87 11.04 3.79
CA ILE A 59 -8.47 12.28 3.35
C ILE A 59 -9.28 12.85 4.50
N ALA A 60 -9.06 14.12 4.79
CA ALA A 60 -9.86 14.86 5.76
C ALA A 60 -10.16 16.26 5.23
N GLY A 61 -11.25 16.84 5.69
CA GLY A 61 -11.64 18.16 5.24
C GLY A 61 -13.00 18.60 5.77
N SER A 62 -13.48 19.68 5.19
CA SER A 62 -14.81 20.22 5.44
C SER A 62 -15.56 20.43 4.13
N THR A 63 -16.87 20.57 4.24
CA THR A 63 -17.76 20.76 3.10
C THR A 63 -18.74 21.90 3.36
N THR A 64 -18.97 22.70 2.33
CA THR A 64 -20.05 23.67 2.27
C THR A 64 -20.78 23.50 0.95
N GLY A 65 -22.00 24.01 0.84
CA GLY A 65 -22.75 23.86 -0.40
C GLY A 65 -23.87 24.87 -0.53
N THR A 66 -24.27 25.08 -1.77
CA THR A 66 -25.33 26.04 -2.12
C THR A 66 -26.31 25.40 -3.06
N VAL A 67 -27.59 25.47 -2.70
CA VAL A 67 -28.72 25.02 -3.54
C VAL A 67 -29.31 26.25 -4.22
N THR A 68 -29.56 26.16 -5.52
CA THR A 68 -30.13 27.24 -6.33
C THR A 68 -31.45 26.78 -6.96
N ALA A 69 -32.46 27.65 -6.93
CA ALA A 69 -33.80 27.44 -7.49
C ALA A 69 -34.64 26.32 -6.85
N VAL A 70 -34.21 25.75 -5.71
CA VAL A 70 -34.96 24.74 -4.96
C VAL A 70 -35.04 25.13 -3.47
N PRO A 71 -35.90 26.10 -3.09
CA PRO A 71 -35.97 26.62 -1.72
C PRO A 71 -36.42 25.59 -0.67
N GLN A 72 -37.07 24.50 -1.10
CA GLN A 72 -37.50 23.39 -0.25
C GLN A 72 -36.36 22.46 0.15
N LEU A 73 -35.21 22.54 -0.54
CA LEU A 73 -34.08 21.65 -0.31
C LEU A 73 -32.97 22.42 0.42
N THR A 74 -32.71 22.01 1.66
CA THR A 74 -31.64 22.58 2.48
C THR A 74 -30.45 21.63 2.51
N PHE A 75 -29.25 22.18 2.42
CA PHE A 75 -28.01 21.42 2.58
C PHE A 75 -27.31 21.82 3.88
N ALA A 76 -26.95 20.83 4.68
CA ALA A 76 -26.09 20.97 5.84
C ALA A 76 -24.74 20.31 5.54
N GLY A 77 -23.70 21.13 5.40
CA GLY A 77 -22.32 20.66 5.19
C GLY A 77 -21.74 19.98 6.42
N ASN A 78 -20.71 19.16 6.21
CA ASN A 78 -19.91 18.57 7.28
C ASN A 78 -18.69 19.44 7.58
N ALA A 79 -18.56 19.92 8.82
CA ALA A 79 -17.44 20.73 9.28
C ALA A 79 -16.11 19.96 9.37
N SER A 80 -16.16 18.63 9.55
CA SER A 80 -14.99 17.78 9.63
C SER A 80 -15.35 16.34 9.26
N PHE A 81 -15.00 15.91 8.05
CA PHE A 81 -15.03 14.52 7.66
C PHE A 81 -13.60 13.93 7.65
N THR A 82 -13.51 12.63 7.87
CA THR A 82 -12.26 11.88 7.67
C THR A 82 -12.55 10.50 7.07
N GLY A 83 -11.69 10.05 6.16
CA GLY A 83 -11.78 8.74 5.55
C GLY A 83 -10.40 8.24 5.14
N THR A 84 -10.11 6.99 5.48
CA THR A 84 -8.84 6.32 5.14
C THR A 84 -9.14 5.18 4.19
N THR A 85 -8.34 5.06 3.13
CA THR A 85 -8.43 3.91 2.23
C THR A 85 -7.80 2.69 2.88
N ALA A 86 -8.43 1.53 2.79
CA ALA A 86 -7.80 0.24 3.08
C ALA A 86 -7.61 -0.50 1.74
N LEU A 87 -6.37 -0.94 1.45
CA LEU A 87 -6.02 -1.56 0.17
C LEU A 87 -6.38 -0.65 -1.05
N GLY A 88 -6.23 0.66 -0.87
CA GLY A 88 -6.50 1.66 -1.91
C GLY A 88 -7.97 2.02 -2.12
N ILE A 89 -8.91 1.48 -1.34
CA ILE A 89 -10.34 1.81 -1.41
C ILE A 89 -10.84 2.31 -0.05
N GLY A 90 -11.57 3.43 -0.05
CA GLY A 90 -12.20 3.99 1.15
C GLY A 90 -13.58 4.56 0.84
N SER A 91 -14.27 5.03 1.88
CA SER A 91 -15.60 5.64 1.73
C SER A 91 -15.85 6.71 2.80
N LEU A 92 -16.64 7.70 2.43
CA LEU A 92 -17.17 8.75 3.29
C LEU A 92 -18.67 8.54 3.46
N SER A 93 -19.09 8.13 4.66
CA SER A 93 -20.49 7.80 4.99
C SER A 93 -20.77 8.00 6.48
N GLY A 94 -22.06 7.96 6.86
CA GLY A 94 -22.48 8.18 8.25
C GLY A 94 -22.00 9.54 8.77
N ALA A 95 -21.33 9.54 9.92
CA ALA A 95 -20.75 10.75 10.53
C ALA A 95 -19.64 11.40 9.67
N ASN A 96 -19.02 10.63 8.78
CA ASN A 96 -17.98 11.10 7.85
C ASN A 96 -18.52 11.39 6.45
N SER A 97 -19.85 11.47 6.27
CA SER A 97 -20.45 11.91 5.01
C SER A 97 -20.03 13.33 4.63
N LEU A 98 -20.24 13.71 3.37
CA LEU A 98 -19.93 15.05 2.86
C LEU A 98 -20.98 16.10 3.24
N GLY A 99 -21.89 15.78 4.16
CA GLY A 99 -23.05 16.58 4.52
C GLY A 99 -24.35 15.84 4.23
N SER A 100 -25.47 16.53 4.44
CA SER A 100 -26.80 15.97 4.23
C SER A 100 -27.76 16.97 3.63
N PHE A 101 -28.66 16.47 2.80
CA PHE A 101 -29.82 17.20 2.35
C PHE A 101 -31.00 16.93 3.27
N PHE A 102 -31.88 17.92 3.39
CA PHE A 102 -33.22 17.77 3.93
C PHE A 102 -34.22 18.41 2.96
N LEU A 103 -35.23 17.65 2.53
CA LEU A 103 -36.30 18.14 1.67
C LEU A 103 -37.54 18.42 2.51
N SER A 104 -38.01 19.66 2.50
CA SER A 104 -39.25 20.05 3.19
C SER A 104 -40.48 19.42 2.53
N THR A 105 -41.63 19.46 3.21
CA THR A 105 -42.88 18.83 2.70
C THR A 105 -43.80 19.77 1.93
N ALA A 106 -43.68 21.10 2.04
CA ALA A 106 -44.68 21.98 1.43
C ALA A 106 -44.06 23.21 0.77
N PRO A 107 -44.73 23.78 -0.26
CA PRO A 107 -45.97 23.32 -0.91
C PRO A 107 -45.73 22.23 -1.98
N THR A 108 -46.77 21.55 -2.48
CA THR A 108 -46.65 20.64 -3.63
C THR A 108 -46.14 21.39 -4.86
N GLN A 109 -44.99 21.00 -5.39
CA GLN A 109 -44.39 21.70 -6.53
C GLN A 109 -43.40 20.80 -7.27
N ALA A 110 -43.29 20.99 -8.59
CA ALA A 110 -42.17 20.47 -9.37
C ALA A 110 -40.92 21.32 -9.11
N LEU A 111 -39.79 20.68 -8.90
CA LEU A 111 -38.53 21.30 -8.53
C LEU A 111 -37.49 21.05 -9.62
N SER A 112 -36.80 22.11 -10.01
CA SER A 112 -35.64 22.03 -10.91
C SER A 112 -34.64 23.10 -10.52
N GLY A 113 -33.37 22.71 -10.42
CA GLY A 113 -32.32 23.64 -10.03
C GLY A 113 -30.95 22.98 -10.04
N THR A 114 -30.02 23.59 -9.31
CA THR A 114 -28.63 23.15 -9.27
C THR A 114 -28.08 23.17 -7.87
N PHE A 115 -27.10 22.32 -7.61
CA PHE A 115 -26.34 22.28 -6.37
C PHE A 115 -24.85 22.40 -6.66
N THR A 116 -24.16 23.19 -5.85
CA THR A 116 -22.70 23.28 -5.85
C THR A 116 -22.18 22.85 -4.49
N LEU A 117 -21.39 21.77 -4.46
CA LEU A 117 -20.66 21.29 -3.29
C LEU A 117 -19.23 21.78 -3.36
N ASN A 118 -18.77 22.45 -2.30
CA ASN A 118 -17.39 22.88 -2.13
C ASN A 118 -16.74 22.04 -1.03
N ILE A 119 -15.66 21.36 -1.36
CA ILE A 119 -14.85 20.57 -0.44
C ILE A 119 -13.55 21.31 -0.20
N THR A 120 -13.16 21.43 1.07
CA THR A 120 -11.86 21.97 1.48
C THR A 120 -11.09 20.87 2.20
N PHE A 121 -10.02 20.38 1.59
CA PHE A 121 -9.17 19.34 2.15
C PHE A 121 -8.20 19.91 3.18
N THR A 122 -8.15 19.30 4.36
CA THR A 122 -7.10 19.51 5.36
C THR A 122 -6.03 18.41 5.31
N SER A 123 -6.37 17.24 4.74
CA SER A 123 -5.44 16.14 4.44
C SER A 123 -5.85 15.43 3.14
N PRO A 124 -4.90 15.00 2.30
CA PRO A 124 -3.46 15.28 2.37
C PRO A 124 -3.16 16.77 2.10
N THR A 125 -2.03 17.27 2.61
CA THR A 125 -1.53 18.62 2.30
C THR A 125 -0.73 18.61 0.99
N GLY A 126 -0.61 19.77 0.35
CA GLY A 126 0.19 19.91 -0.86
C GLY A 126 -0.51 19.34 -2.10
N ILE A 127 -1.84 19.38 -2.16
CA ILE A 127 -2.59 19.03 -3.37
C ILE A 127 -2.24 20.05 -4.48
N ILE A 128 -1.78 19.54 -5.61
CA ILE A 128 -1.46 20.34 -6.79
C ILE A 128 -2.75 20.94 -7.34
N GLY A 129 -2.78 22.26 -7.53
CA GLY A 129 -3.99 23.00 -7.92
C GLY A 129 -4.79 23.56 -6.74
N GLY A 130 -4.42 23.23 -5.50
CA GLY A 130 -5.01 23.79 -4.28
C GLY A 130 -5.78 22.76 -3.45
N GLN A 131 -6.12 23.14 -2.22
CA GLN A 131 -6.84 22.28 -1.27
C GLN A 131 -8.36 22.29 -1.47
N GLY A 132 -8.88 22.98 -2.49
CA GLY A 132 -10.31 23.11 -2.76
C GLY A 132 -10.74 22.26 -3.94
N ALA A 133 -11.94 21.68 -3.86
CA ALA A 133 -12.60 21.04 -4.98
C ALA A 133 -14.08 21.44 -5.04
N THR A 134 -14.60 21.60 -6.25
CA THR A 134 -16.00 21.96 -6.47
C THR A 134 -16.68 20.89 -7.32
N TYR A 135 -17.82 20.40 -6.85
CA TYR A 135 -18.69 19.48 -7.58
C TYR A 135 -20.02 20.17 -7.88
N THR A 136 -20.51 20.00 -9.10
CA THR A 136 -21.80 20.54 -9.53
C THR A 136 -22.77 19.40 -9.81
N ALA A 137 -24.03 19.62 -9.41
CA ALA A 137 -25.10 18.68 -9.62
C ALA A 137 -26.36 19.38 -10.14
N THR A 138 -27.16 18.64 -10.91
CA THR A 138 -28.50 19.03 -11.30
C THR A 138 -29.51 18.42 -10.34
N ILE A 139 -30.54 19.20 -9.98
CA ILE A 139 -31.65 18.76 -9.14
C ILE A 139 -32.91 18.73 -9.97
N VAL A 140 -33.62 17.60 -9.96
CA VAL A 140 -34.93 17.46 -10.60
C VAL A 140 -35.83 16.59 -9.74
N GLY A 141 -37.09 17.00 -9.56
CA GLY A 141 -38.08 16.17 -8.88
C GLY A 141 -39.34 16.93 -8.51
N SER A 142 -39.96 16.51 -7.42
CA SER A 142 -41.14 17.18 -6.86
C SER A 142 -41.20 17.01 -5.35
N VAL A 143 -41.89 17.93 -4.70
CA VAL A 143 -42.19 17.88 -3.27
C VAL A 143 -43.69 17.64 -3.06
N SER A 144 -44.06 16.92 -2.00
CA SER A 144 -45.45 16.66 -1.58
C SER A 144 -45.68 17.00 -0.10
N PRO A 145 -46.83 17.56 0.29
CA PRO A 145 -47.22 17.79 1.69
C PRO A 145 -47.11 16.55 2.57
N ASN A 146 -47.21 15.36 1.97
CA ASN A 146 -47.09 14.09 2.65
C ASN A 146 -45.64 13.61 2.63
N ILE A 147 -45.17 13.18 3.80
CA ILE A 147 -43.88 12.51 3.97
C ILE A 147 -43.85 11.24 3.08
N ASP A 148 -42.69 10.93 2.53
CA ASP A 148 -42.43 9.77 1.67
C ASP A 148 -43.25 9.78 0.35
N GLN A 149 -43.80 10.93 -0.03
CA GLN A 149 -44.46 11.13 -1.32
C GLN A 149 -43.69 12.19 -2.12
N GLY A 150 -43.15 11.80 -3.27
CA GLY A 150 -42.25 12.67 -4.03
C GLY A 150 -40.82 12.66 -3.48
N GLY A 151 -39.97 13.45 -4.12
CA GLY A 151 -38.56 13.57 -3.80
C GLY A 151 -37.80 14.23 -4.93
N VAL A 152 -36.53 14.52 -4.66
CA VAL A 152 -35.62 15.10 -5.65
C VAL A 152 -34.46 14.15 -5.94
N ASN A 153 -34.14 14.01 -7.21
CA ASN A 153 -32.90 13.38 -7.66
C ASN A 153 -31.83 14.45 -7.78
N ILE A 154 -30.66 14.15 -7.20
CA ILE A 154 -29.47 15.00 -7.27
C ILE A 154 -28.42 14.20 -8.04
N HIS A 155 -28.09 14.70 -9.23
CA HIS A 155 -27.17 14.05 -10.16
C HIS A 155 -25.92 14.89 -10.36
N PHE A 156 -24.76 14.36 -9.97
CA PHE A 156 -23.47 15.03 -10.11
C PHE A 156 -22.94 14.88 -11.54
N ILE A 157 -22.62 16.00 -12.18
CA ILE A 157 -22.22 16.05 -13.62
C ILE A 157 -20.83 15.45 -13.84
N SER A 158 -19.93 15.63 -12.87
CA SER A 158 -18.57 15.08 -12.89
C SER A 158 -18.27 14.50 -11.50
N PRO A 159 -18.81 13.31 -11.19
CA PRO A 159 -18.82 12.78 -9.83
C PRO A 159 -17.42 12.37 -9.35
N THR A 160 -16.50 12.03 -10.25
CA THR A 160 -15.13 11.64 -9.93
C THR A 160 -14.14 12.75 -10.26
N GLN A 161 -13.33 13.15 -9.28
CA GLN A 161 -12.16 14.01 -9.49
C GLN A 161 -10.91 13.35 -8.91
N SER A 162 -9.79 13.53 -9.59
CA SER A 162 -8.48 13.00 -9.18
C SER A 162 -7.58 14.14 -8.69
N PHE A 163 -6.88 13.88 -7.60
CA PHE A 163 -6.02 14.81 -6.90
C PHE A 163 -4.62 14.19 -6.79
N THR A 164 -3.61 15.00 -7.09
CA THR A 164 -2.21 14.64 -6.87
C THR A 164 -1.67 15.50 -5.74
N PHE A 165 -0.97 14.89 -4.78
CA PHE A 165 -0.38 15.61 -3.67
C PHE A 165 1.11 15.30 -3.55
N SER A 166 1.87 16.28 -3.07
CA SER A 166 3.29 16.12 -2.72
C SER A 166 3.60 16.98 -1.51
N ASN A 167 4.08 16.35 -0.45
CA ASN A 167 4.42 17.00 0.81
C ASN A 167 5.61 16.30 1.49
N ALA A 168 5.98 16.74 2.70
CA ALA A 168 7.11 16.17 3.44
C ALA A 168 6.93 14.68 3.77
N SER A 169 5.69 14.20 3.82
CA SER A 169 5.32 12.80 4.09
C SER A 169 5.19 11.96 2.82
N GLY A 170 5.52 12.49 1.64
CA GLY A 170 5.57 11.74 0.38
C GLY A 170 4.72 12.35 -0.73
N SER A 171 4.56 11.59 -1.80
CA SER A 171 3.73 11.93 -2.95
C SER A 171 2.75 10.81 -3.27
N GLY A 172 1.59 11.18 -3.79
CA GLY A 172 0.58 10.20 -4.15
C GLY A 172 -0.56 10.83 -4.93
N THR A 173 -1.52 9.96 -5.27
CA THR A 173 -2.76 10.34 -5.93
C THR A 173 -3.94 9.74 -5.19
N PHE A 174 -5.04 10.47 -5.14
CA PHE A 174 -6.33 9.91 -4.77
C PHE A 174 -7.42 10.43 -5.69
N SER A 175 -8.49 9.67 -5.86
CA SER A 175 -9.70 10.16 -6.49
C SER A 175 -10.86 10.08 -5.52
N LEU A 176 -11.70 11.11 -5.53
CA LEU A 176 -12.93 11.16 -4.76
C LEU A 176 -14.10 11.09 -5.74
N THR A 177 -15.00 10.14 -5.51
CA THR A 177 -16.21 9.94 -6.32
C THR A 177 -17.43 10.21 -5.46
N VAL A 178 -18.15 11.30 -5.74
CA VAL A 178 -19.39 11.64 -5.04
C VAL A 178 -20.55 10.86 -5.66
N ALA A 179 -21.36 10.21 -4.82
CA ALA A 179 -22.51 9.44 -5.29
C ALA A 179 -23.71 10.34 -5.56
N ASP A 180 -24.44 10.04 -6.63
CA ASP A 180 -25.79 10.53 -6.84
C ASP A 180 -26.71 10.05 -5.71
N LEU A 181 -27.75 10.83 -5.42
CA LEU A 181 -28.67 10.48 -4.35
C LEU A 181 -30.09 10.98 -4.63
N PHE A 182 -31.03 10.31 -3.98
CA PHE A 182 -32.44 10.66 -3.96
C PHE A 182 -32.81 11.14 -2.55
N VAL A 183 -33.52 12.26 -2.45
CA VAL A 183 -34.02 12.79 -1.18
C VAL A 183 -35.53 12.71 -1.20
N GLU A 184 -36.09 11.90 -0.31
CA GLU A 184 -37.52 11.81 -0.10
C GLU A 184 -38.06 13.03 0.61
N THR A 185 -39.30 13.38 0.31
CA THR A 185 -39.99 14.47 0.96
C THR A 185 -40.13 14.25 2.47
N GLY A 186 -39.72 15.23 3.28
CA GLY A 186 -39.74 15.17 4.74
C GLY A 186 -38.60 14.36 5.35
N ARG A 187 -37.64 13.89 4.54
CA ARG A 187 -36.50 13.08 4.97
C ARG A 187 -35.18 13.79 4.72
N SER A 188 -34.16 13.27 5.39
CA SER A 188 -32.77 13.63 5.14
C SER A 188 -32.04 12.52 4.42
N ALA A 189 -31.13 12.88 3.52
CA ALA A 189 -30.25 11.95 2.84
C ALA A 189 -28.79 12.46 2.90
N PRO A 190 -27.84 11.67 3.43
CA PRO A 190 -26.44 12.04 3.48
C PRO A 190 -25.77 11.89 2.11
N ILE A 191 -24.86 12.81 1.78
CA ILE A 191 -23.99 12.68 0.61
C ILE A 191 -22.86 11.73 0.95
N THR A 192 -22.78 10.61 0.22
CA THR A 192 -21.69 9.65 0.37
C THR A 192 -20.68 9.81 -0.76
N ALA A 193 -19.44 9.39 -0.50
CA ALA A 193 -18.41 9.36 -1.52
C ALA A 193 -17.50 8.14 -1.39
N GLY A 194 -17.03 7.65 -2.53
CA GLY A 194 -15.97 6.65 -2.61
C GLY A 194 -14.61 7.32 -2.72
N ILE A 195 -13.61 6.72 -2.09
CA ILE A 195 -12.21 7.14 -2.20
C ILE A 195 -11.44 6.01 -2.88
N THR A 196 -10.62 6.37 -3.87
CA THR A 196 -9.59 5.48 -4.39
C THR A 196 -8.24 6.15 -4.21
N GLY A 197 -7.28 5.48 -3.61
CA GLY A 197 -5.99 6.05 -3.24
C GLY A 197 -4.85 5.17 -3.72
N ASN A 198 -3.79 5.82 -4.19
CA ASN A 198 -2.51 5.17 -4.43
C ASN A 198 -1.39 6.13 -4.01
N GLN A 199 -0.75 5.82 -2.89
CA GLN A 199 0.43 6.54 -2.43
C GLN A 199 1.67 5.72 -2.77
N SER A 200 2.68 6.35 -3.36
CA SER A 200 3.96 5.69 -3.58
C SER A 200 4.60 5.50 -2.21
N PRO A 201 4.86 4.25 -1.76
CA PRO A 201 5.51 4.04 -0.48
C PRO A 201 6.85 4.79 -0.51
N ILE A 202 7.05 5.68 0.47
CA ILE A 202 8.38 6.25 0.67
C ILE A 202 9.30 5.06 0.91
N PRO A 203 10.38 4.89 0.11
CA PRO A 203 11.34 3.83 0.34
C PRO A 203 11.76 3.90 1.80
N GLU A 204 11.56 2.81 2.55
CA GLU A 204 12.04 2.72 3.92
C GLU A 204 13.47 3.26 3.95
N PRO A 205 13.81 4.16 4.88
CA PRO A 205 15.08 4.86 4.81
C PRO A 205 16.17 3.80 4.72
N THR A 206 17.08 3.99 3.75
CA THR A 206 18.22 3.10 3.51
C THR A 206 19.05 2.87 4.77
N THR A 207 18.79 3.60 5.85
CA THR A 207 19.26 3.33 7.20
C THR A 207 18.92 1.94 7.72
N LEU A 208 17.78 1.31 7.40
CA LEU A 208 17.53 -0.08 7.83
C LEU A 208 18.42 -1.08 7.09
N LEU A 209 18.59 -0.87 5.77
CA LEU A 209 19.54 -1.65 4.97
C LEU A 209 20.99 -1.39 5.43
N LEU A 210 21.35 -0.13 5.70
CA LEU A 210 22.66 0.29 6.19
C LEU A 210 22.92 -0.24 7.61
N LEU A 211 21.89 -0.31 8.45
CA LEU A 211 21.97 -0.89 9.80
C LEU A 211 22.14 -2.40 9.71
N GLY A 212 21.40 -3.08 8.83
CA GLY A 212 21.55 -4.52 8.60
C GLY A 212 22.92 -4.89 8.03
N THR A 213 23.38 -4.14 7.01
CA THR A 213 24.72 -4.31 6.42
C THR A 213 25.84 -3.89 7.37
N GLY A 214 25.61 -2.87 8.20
CA GLY A 214 26.53 -2.43 9.25
C GLY A 214 26.70 -3.48 10.35
N LEU A 215 25.60 -4.04 10.87
CA LEU A 215 25.63 -5.08 11.91
C LEU A 215 26.28 -6.37 11.40
N THR A 216 26.01 -6.79 10.16
CA THR A 216 26.68 -7.94 9.55
C THR A 216 28.18 -7.68 9.31
N GLY A 217 28.56 -6.46 8.92
CA GLY A 217 29.95 -6.02 8.84
C GLY A 217 30.69 -6.08 10.18
N VAL A 218 30.03 -5.67 11.27
CA VAL A 218 30.60 -5.75 12.63
C VAL A 218 30.72 -7.20 13.11
N ALA A 219 29.69 -8.02 12.90
CA ALA A 219 29.69 -9.43 13.30
C ALA A 219 30.78 -10.25 12.60
N THR A 220 31.00 -10.01 11.30
CA THR A 220 32.07 -10.67 10.53
C THR A 220 33.46 -10.27 11.02
N LYS A 221 33.67 -8.98 11.31
CA LYS A 221 34.93 -8.46 11.87
C LYS A 221 35.24 -9.01 13.27
N LEU A 222 34.23 -9.11 14.15
CA LEU A 222 34.39 -9.70 15.48
C LEU A 222 34.76 -11.19 15.41
N ARG A 223 34.21 -11.93 14.44
CA ARG A 223 34.51 -13.35 14.23
C ARG A 223 35.91 -13.60 13.67
N GLN A 224 36.46 -12.68 12.87
CA GLN A 224 37.85 -12.77 12.41
C GLN A 224 38.84 -12.61 13.58
N ARG A 225 38.57 -11.68 14.50
CA ARG A 225 39.42 -11.44 15.68
C ARG A 225 39.48 -12.61 16.67
N SER A 226 38.41 -13.40 16.78
CA SER A 226 38.41 -14.56 17.69
C SER A 226 39.18 -15.76 17.15
N ARG A 227 39.39 -15.85 15.83
CA ARG A 227 40.19 -16.92 15.20
C ARG A 227 41.69 -16.69 15.39
N THR A 228 42.17 -15.47 15.19
CA THR A 228 43.59 -15.11 15.41
C THR A 228 44.03 -15.27 16.87
N ARG A 229 43.12 -15.14 17.85
CA ARG A 229 43.42 -15.42 19.26
C ARG A 229 43.57 -16.91 19.60
N LYS A 230 43.03 -17.83 18.80
CA LYS A 230 43.18 -19.28 19.04
C LYS A 230 44.48 -19.86 18.46
N GLU A 231 45.17 -19.11 17.60
CA GLU A 231 46.41 -19.56 16.95
C GLU A 231 47.67 -19.22 17.77
N ASN A 232 47.56 -18.37 18.80
CA ASN A 232 48.65 -17.99 19.71
C ASN A 232 48.54 -18.65 21.10
N ARG A 233 47.83 -19.77 21.24
CA ARG A 233 47.76 -20.55 22.48
C ARG A 233 48.00 -22.01 22.21
#